data_AF-A0A0F9SI70-F1
#
_entry.id   AF-A0A0F9SI70-F1
#
_cell.length_a   1.000
_cell.length_b   1.000
_cell.length_c   1.000
_cell.angle_alpha   90.00
_cell.angle_beta   90.00
_cell.angle_gamma   90.00
#
_symmetry.space_group_name_H-M   'P 1'
#
loop_
_entity.id
_entity.type
_entity.pdbx_description
1 polymer ?
#
loop_
_entity_poly.entity_id
_entity_poly.type
_entity_poly.pdbx_seq_one_letter_code
_entity_poly.pdbx_strand_id
1 'polypeptide(L)'
;MSARVTGEGVKAIIDTSKSDEDVLAHMIDTANLYVDTHLLSAGHPEPILVKIELYLAAHLVALTEERGGLTRSKMGDAGESLANVYKDGFRSTRYGQMALTLDTSGTLASLGMTNAKAEFRVI
;
A
#
# COMPACT_ATOMS: atom_id res chain seq x y z
N MET A 1 13.30 -13.88 4.64
CA MET A 1 13.84 -13.84 3.27
C MET A 1 14.40 -12.45 3.04
N SER A 2 15.16 -12.22 1.96
CA SER A 2 15.66 -10.89 1.63
C SER A 2 14.55 -10.06 0.98
N ALA A 3 14.37 -8.81 1.40
CA ALA A 3 13.46 -7.88 0.74
C ALA A 3 13.84 -7.68 -0.74
N ARG A 4 12.83 -7.53 -1.60
CA ARG A 4 12.97 -7.24 -3.04
C ARG A 4 13.19 -5.76 -3.31
N VAL A 5 12.84 -4.90 -2.37
CA VAL A 5 12.90 -3.44 -2.51
C VAL A 5 13.84 -2.82 -1.48
N THR A 6 14.36 -1.65 -1.82
CA THR A 6 15.25 -0.87 -0.94
C THR A 6 14.55 0.37 -0.40
N GLY A 7 15.07 0.92 0.70
CA GLY A 7 14.58 2.19 1.27
C GLY A 7 14.62 3.35 0.25
N GLU A 8 15.69 3.43 -0.53
CA GLU A 8 15.82 4.41 -1.61
C GLU A 8 14.72 4.25 -2.67
N GLY A 9 14.39 3.02 -3.05
CA GLY A 9 13.30 2.73 -3.99
C GLY A 9 11.94 3.20 -3.46
N VAL A 10 11.67 3.02 -2.17
CA VAL A 10 10.45 3.52 -1.53
C VAL A 10 10.44 5.05 -1.50
N LYS A 11 11.51 5.70 -1.06
CA LYS A 11 11.64 7.17 -1.03
C LYS A 11 11.55 7.82 -2.42
N ALA A 12 11.86 7.09 -3.48
CA ALA A 12 11.67 7.57 -4.85
C ALA A 12 10.19 7.75 -5.25
N ILE A 13 9.24 7.10 -4.54
CA ILE A 13 7.80 7.16 -4.87
C ILE A 13 6.95 7.85 -3.80
N ILE A 14 7.44 7.96 -2.56
CA ILE A 14 6.78 8.65 -1.46
C ILE A 14 7.74 9.65 -0.81
N ASP A 15 7.28 10.89 -0.65
CA ASP A 15 7.99 11.90 0.13
C ASP A 15 7.75 11.61 1.61
N THR A 16 8.78 11.13 2.31
CA THR A 16 8.73 10.73 3.72
C THR A 16 9.99 11.20 4.44
N SER A 17 9.82 11.68 5.67
CA SER A 17 10.95 12.08 6.53
C SER A 17 11.44 10.95 7.44
N LYS A 18 10.96 9.72 7.25
CA LYS A 18 11.36 8.57 8.07
C LYS A 18 12.82 8.21 7.84
N SER A 19 13.50 7.92 8.94
CA SER A 19 14.84 7.36 8.88
C SER A 19 14.82 5.99 8.22
N ASP A 20 15.86 5.71 7.45
CA ASP A 20 16.06 4.40 6.84
C ASP A 20 16.31 3.33 7.90
N GLU A 21 16.91 3.71 9.03
CA GLU A 21 17.57 2.78 9.93
C GLU A 21 16.65 1.93 10.83
N ASP A 22 15.33 2.15 10.88
CA ASP A 22 14.43 1.24 11.60
C ASP A 22 13.01 1.25 11.05
N VAL A 23 12.42 2.45 10.88
CA VAL A 23 11.00 2.54 10.55
C VAL A 23 10.74 2.13 9.10
N LEU A 24 11.56 2.61 8.16
CA LEU A 24 11.39 2.25 6.75
C LEU A 24 11.72 0.77 6.51
N ALA A 25 12.78 0.26 7.15
CA ALA A 25 13.14 -1.14 7.11
C ALA A 25 12.00 -2.04 7.60
N HIS A 26 11.36 -1.71 8.73
CA HIS A 26 10.21 -2.47 9.22
C HIS A 26 9.01 -2.48 8.27
N MET A 27 8.74 -1.36 7.58
CA MET A 27 7.66 -1.32 6.57
C MET A 27 7.99 -2.19 5.35
N ILE A 28 9.26 -2.20 4.93
CA ILE A 28 9.75 -3.05 3.83
C ILE A 28 9.69 -4.52 4.23
N ASP A 29 10.14 -4.88 5.42
CA ASP A 29 10.09 -6.25 5.93
C ASP A 29 8.66 -6.76 6.02
N THR A 30 7.74 -5.91 6.49
CA THR A 30 6.31 -6.24 6.56
C THR A 30 5.72 -6.44 5.17
N ALA A 31 6.06 -5.58 4.21
CA ALA A 31 5.63 -5.72 2.82
C ALA A 31 6.17 -7.02 2.19
N ASN A 32 7.45 -7.32 2.42
CA ASN A 32 8.08 -8.55 1.95
C ASN A 32 7.38 -9.80 2.51
N LEU A 33 7.10 -9.82 3.82
CA LEU A 33 6.38 -10.92 4.45
C LEU A 33 4.98 -11.11 3.83
N TYR A 34 4.27 -10.03 3.54
CA TYR A 34 2.95 -10.09 2.90
C TYR A 34 3.02 -10.69 1.50
N VAL A 35 3.98 -10.23 0.69
CA VAL A 35 4.19 -10.73 -0.68
C VAL A 35 4.60 -12.21 -0.65
N ASP A 36 5.54 -12.57 0.23
CA ASP A 36 6.02 -13.94 0.34
C ASP A 36 4.92 -14.91 0.80
N THR A 37 4.14 -14.50 1.79
CA THR A 37 3.10 -15.35 2.38
C THR A 37 1.92 -15.54 1.44
N HIS A 38 1.54 -14.51 0.68
CA HIS A 38 0.26 -14.49 -0.03
C HIS A 38 0.35 -14.49 -1.55
N LEU A 39 1.47 -14.05 -2.14
CA LEU A 39 1.56 -13.81 -3.59
C LEU A 39 2.55 -14.72 -4.32
N LEU A 40 3.45 -15.43 -3.63
CA LEU A 40 4.37 -16.36 -4.29
C LEU A 40 3.67 -17.46 -5.08
N SER A 41 2.54 -17.96 -4.58
CA SER A 41 1.73 -18.98 -5.25
C SER A 41 0.66 -18.39 -6.18
N ALA A 42 0.55 -17.07 -6.28
CA ALA A 42 -0.49 -16.38 -7.06
C ALA A 42 -0.18 -16.30 -8.56
N GLY A 43 0.99 -16.79 -9.00
CA GLY A 43 1.37 -16.85 -10.42
C GLY A 43 1.93 -15.54 -11.00
N HIS A 44 2.27 -14.58 -10.15
CA HIS A 44 2.89 -13.32 -10.58
C HIS A 44 4.36 -13.52 -10.96
N PRO A 45 4.85 -12.88 -12.04
CA PRO A 45 6.26 -12.88 -12.35
C PRO A 45 7.03 -11.98 -11.36
N GLU A 46 8.30 -12.29 -11.12
CA GLU A 46 9.14 -11.58 -10.13
C GLU A 46 9.13 -10.05 -10.27
N PRO A 47 9.20 -9.44 -11.48
CA PRO A 47 9.13 -7.99 -11.61
C PRO A 47 7.83 -7.37 -11.10
N ILE A 48 6.71 -8.10 -11.17
CA ILE A 48 5.42 -7.66 -10.62
C ILE A 48 5.43 -7.77 -9.10
N LEU A 49 5.98 -8.85 -8.54
CA LEU A 49 6.14 -9.01 -7.08
C LEU A 49 6.99 -7.87 -6.47
N VAL A 50 8.08 -7.49 -7.14
CA VAL A 50 8.92 -6.33 -6.75
C VAL A 50 8.09 -5.04 -6.70
N LYS A 51 7.25 -4.80 -7.72
CA LYS A 51 6.42 -3.58 -7.75
C LYS A 51 5.32 -3.62 -6.71
N ILE A 52 4.69 -4.77 -6.48
CA ILE A 52 3.68 -4.93 -5.42
C ILE A 52 4.32 -4.67 -4.05
N GLU A 53 5.49 -5.25 -3.76
CA GLU A 53 6.23 -5.02 -2.52
C GLU A 53 6.56 -3.53 -2.31
N LEU A 54 7.01 -2.85 -3.37
CA LEU A 54 7.33 -1.42 -3.35
C LEU A 54 6.11 -0.57 -2.95
N TYR A 55 4.97 -0.81 -3.59
CA TYR A 55 3.75 -0.05 -3.33
C TYR A 55 3.11 -0.41 -1.99
N LEU A 56 3.26 -1.65 -1.51
CA LEU A 56 2.86 -2.05 -0.15
C LEU A 56 3.72 -1.37 0.92
N ALA A 57 5.04 -1.33 0.74
CA ALA A 57 5.93 -0.62 1.67
C ALA A 57 5.57 0.88 1.74
N ALA A 58 5.38 1.54 0.59
CA ALA A 58 4.94 2.93 0.53
C ALA A 58 3.54 3.15 1.14
N HIS A 59 2.63 2.19 0.98
CA HIS A 59 1.31 2.23 1.62
C HIS A 59 1.43 2.23 3.15
N LEU A 60 2.25 1.35 3.72
CA LEU A 60 2.48 1.28 5.15
C LEU A 60 3.16 2.54 5.70
N VAL A 61 4.13 3.10 4.96
CA VAL A 61 4.74 4.39 5.29
C VAL A 61 3.67 5.49 5.34
N ALA A 62 2.86 5.63 4.29
CA ALA A 62 1.80 6.63 4.21
C ALA A 62 0.82 6.52 5.39
N LEU A 63 0.37 5.31 5.73
CA LEU A 63 -0.53 5.09 6.87
C LEU A 63 0.03 5.62 8.19
N THR A 64 1.33 5.44 8.43
CA THR A 64 1.97 5.90 9.66
C THR A 64 2.19 7.41 9.72
N GLU A 65 2.35 8.07 8.57
CA GLU A 65 2.50 9.54 8.50
C GLU A 65 1.15 10.26 8.54
N GLU A 66 0.16 9.72 7.83
CA GLU A 66 -1.20 10.27 7.75
C GLU A 66 -2.03 10.00 9.01
N ARG A 67 -1.48 9.25 9.99
CA ARG A 67 -2.09 8.91 11.30
C ARG A 67 -3.57 8.50 11.21
N GLY A 68 -3.96 7.77 10.16
CA GLY A 68 -5.34 7.33 9.97
C GLY A 68 -6.29 8.40 9.41
N GLY A 69 -5.82 9.29 8.53
CA GLY A 69 -6.69 10.12 7.70
C GLY A 69 -6.60 11.63 7.91
N LEU A 70 -5.60 12.12 8.63
CA LEU A 70 -5.43 13.56 8.82
C LEU A 70 -4.13 14.03 8.20
N THR A 71 -4.23 14.61 7.00
CA THR A 71 -3.20 15.54 6.56
C THR A 71 -3.75 16.58 5.60
N ARG A 72 -4.38 17.58 6.20
CA ARG A 72 -4.29 18.96 5.72
C ARG A 72 -2.81 19.32 5.63
N SER A 73 -2.18 19.12 4.49
CA SER A 73 -0.90 19.74 4.17
C SER A 73 -1.18 21.19 3.73
N LYS A 74 -0.99 22.13 4.65
CA LYS A 74 -0.86 23.55 4.27
C LYS A 74 0.49 23.71 3.56
N MET A 75 0.50 23.56 2.24
CA MET A 75 1.41 24.30 1.37
C MET A 75 0.58 25.45 0.75
N GLY A 76 1.16 26.65 0.67
CA GLY A 76 0.47 27.93 0.51
C GLY A 76 -0.70 27.98 -0.49
N ASP A 77 -1.75 28.70 -0.10
CA ASP A 77 -2.95 29.16 -0.83
C ASP A 77 -3.74 28.21 -1.75
N ALA A 78 -3.32 26.96 -1.93
CA ALA A 78 -4.09 25.94 -2.64
C ALA A 78 -4.24 24.70 -1.75
N GLY A 79 -5.17 24.77 -0.80
CA GLY A 79 -5.60 23.60 -0.05
C GLY A 79 -6.57 22.77 -0.88
N GLU A 80 -6.08 21.78 -1.62
CA GLU A 80 -6.94 20.73 -2.17
C GLU A 80 -7.45 19.86 -1.01
N SER A 81 -8.68 20.14 -0.59
CA SER A 81 -9.45 19.22 0.24
C SER A 81 -9.91 18.06 -0.64
N LEU A 82 -9.08 17.03 -0.82
CA LEU A 82 -9.55 15.78 -1.44
C LEU A 82 -10.49 15.09 -0.44
N ALA A 83 -11.77 15.20 -0.75
CA ALA A 83 -12.88 14.69 0.03
C ALA A 83 -12.73 13.19 0.33
N ASN A 84 -12.52 12.87 1.60
CA ASN A 84 -13.40 12.05 2.42
C ASN A 84 -14.01 10.77 1.81
N VAL A 85 -13.27 10.04 0.96
CA VAL A 85 -13.55 8.63 0.68
C VAL A 85 -12.47 7.82 1.38
N TYR A 86 -12.60 7.67 2.70
CA TYR A 86 -11.84 6.66 3.43
C TYR A 86 -12.28 5.29 2.91
N LYS A 87 -11.55 4.78 1.92
CA LYS A 87 -11.70 3.40 1.51
C LYS A 87 -10.88 2.55 2.47
N ASP A 88 -11.44 1.45 2.95
CA ASP A 88 -10.81 0.62 3.98
C ASP A 88 -9.56 -0.13 3.48
N GLY A 89 -8.68 -0.48 4.42
CA GLY A 89 -7.52 -1.32 4.19
C GLY A 89 -6.57 -0.76 3.13
N PHE A 90 -6.17 -1.59 2.17
CA PHE A 90 -5.27 -1.21 1.08
C PHE A 90 -5.80 -0.08 0.19
N ARG A 91 -7.09 0.23 0.21
CA ARG A 91 -7.64 1.30 -0.63
C ARG A 91 -7.51 2.69 0.00
N SER A 92 -7.04 2.79 1.24
CA SER A 92 -6.93 4.04 2.00
C SER A 92 -5.88 5.00 1.45
N THR A 93 -4.86 4.50 0.76
CA THR A 93 -3.82 5.33 0.15
C THR A 93 -3.67 5.02 -1.34
N ARG A 94 -3.16 6.00 -2.11
CA ARG A 94 -2.88 5.82 -3.55
C ARG A 94 -1.91 4.65 -3.83
N TYR A 95 -0.99 4.41 -2.91
CA TYR A 95 0.01 3.34 -3.04
C TYR A 95 -0.64 1.97 -2.86
N GLY A 96 -1.51 1.81 -1.86
CA GLY A 96 -2.22 0.53 -1.68
C GLY A 96 -3.21 0.25 -2.82
N GLN A 97 -3.84 1.28 -3.39
CA GLN A 97 -4.65 1.13 -4.61
C GLN A 97 -3.81 0.65 -5.81
N MET A 98 -2.57 1.13 -5.95
CA MET A 98 -1.66 0.65 -6.98
C MET A 98 -1.22 -0.80 -6.75
N ALA A 99 -0.92 -1.18 -5.51
CA ALA A 99 -0.61 -2.57 -5.15
C ALA A 99 -1.76 -3.52 -5.52
N LEU A 100 -3.00 -3.13 -5.23
CA LEU A 100 -4.20 -3.88 -5.65
C LEU A 100 -4.37 -3.97 -7.16
N THR A 101 -3.98 -2.92 -7.90
CA THR A 101 -4.09 -2.90 -9.37
C THR A 101 -3.07 -3.84 -10.02
N LEU A 102 -1.87 -3.94 -9.42
CA LEU A 102 -0.81 -4.84 -9.89
C LEU A 102 -1.09 -6.30 -9.52
N ASP A 103 -1.80 -6.54 -8.42
CA ASP A 103 -2.22 -7.87 -8.01
C ASP A 103 -3.43 -8.38 -8.82
N THR A 104 -3.17 -8.90 -10.01
CA THR A 104 -4.21 -9.45 -10.88
C THR A 104 -4.87 -10.74 -10.37
N SER A 105 -4.33 -11.39 -9.31
CA SER A 105 -4.98 -12.57 -8.72
C SER A 105 -6.13 -12.21 -7.78
N GLY A 106 -6.17 -10.95 -7.32
CA GLY A 106 -7.16 -10.47 -6.36
C GLY A 106 -6.90 -10.94 -4.92
N THR A 107 -5.74 -11.52 -4.63
CA THR A 107 -5.41 -12.03 -3.30
C THR A 107 -5.39 -10.89 -2.28
N LEU A 108 -4.68 -9.80 -2.55
CA LEU A 108 -4.64 -8.61 -1.69
C LEU A 108 -6.02 -7.97 -1.51
N ALA A 109 -6.84 -7.97 -2.57
CA ALA A 109 -8.21 -7.46 -2.49
C ALA A 109 -9.06 -8.29 -1.53
N SER A 110 -8.96 -9.62 -1.60
CA SER A 110 -9.69 -10.52 -0.69
C SER A 110 -9.24 -10.41 0.76
N LEU A 111 -7.93 -10.22 1.01
CA LEU A 111 -7.40 -10.04 2.37
C LEU A 111 -7.89 -8.74 3.02
N GLY A 112 -8.13 -7.70 2.23
CA GLY A 112 -8.64 -6.41 2.70
C GLY A 112 -10.15 -6.38 2.96
N MET A 113 -10.90 -7.41 2.57
CA MET A 113 -12.36 -7.48 2.71
C MET A 113 -12.74 -8.27 3.96
N THR A 114 -12.94 -7.60 5.10
CA THR A 114 -13.57 -8.22 6.27
C THR A 114 -15.05 -8.50 5.96
N ASN A 115 -15.38 -9.75 5.64
CA ASN A 115 -16.76 -10.26 5.50
C ASN A 115 -17.66 -9.50 4.50
N ALA A 116 -17.21 -9.36 3.26
CA ALA A 116 -18.10 -8.86 2.22
C ALA A 116 -19.28 -9.82 1.99
N LYS A 117 -20.48 -9.40 2.38
CA LYS A 117 -21.73 -10.06 1.99
C LYS A 117 -21.99 -9.70 0.53
N ALA A 118 -22.06 -10.70 -0.34
CA ALA A 118 -22.50 -10.49 -1.71
C ALA A 118 -23.97 -10.01 -1.72
N GLU A 119 -24.25 -8.86 -2.31
CA GLU A 119 -25.61 -8.46 -2.66
C GLU A 119 -25.86 -8.77 -4.14
N PHE A 120 -26.93 -9.49 -4.42
CA PHE A 120 -27.37 -9.74 -5.79
C PHE A 120 -28.42 -8.68 -6.14
N ARG A 121 -28.05 -7.73 -7.00
CA ARG A 121 -28.98 -6.71 -7.52
C ARG A 121 -29.47 -7.14 -8.90
N VAL A 122 -30.72 -7.58 -8.97
CA VAL A 122 -31.44 -7.71 -10.25
C VAL A 122 -31.86 -6.31 -10.68
N ILE A 123 -31.49 -5.92 -11.90
CA ILE A 123 -31.96 -4.70 -12.57
C ILE A 123 -33.13 -5.09 -13.47
#